data_AF-A0A842PGQ3-F1
#
_entry.id   AF-A0A842PGQ3-F1
#
_cell.length_a   1.000
_cell.length_b   1.000
_cell.length_c   1.000
_cell.angle_alpha   90.00
_cell.angle_beta   90.00
_cell.angle_gamma   90.00
#
_symmetry.space_group_name_H-M   'P 1'
#
loop_
_entity.id
_entity.type
_entity.pdbx_description
1 polymer ?
#
loop_
_entity_poly.entity_id
_entity_poly.type
_entity_poly.pdbx_seq_one_letter_code
_entity_poly.pdbx_strand_id
1 'polypeptide(L)'
;MLQIREYQPKDREKVKRLVLELNKYYPSIEGWIDREIQRIENNESKCLVVELDNEIGGVAISAMTKFPKKNDIVKLKTFYLSEDFREYGMGPYLLERVIDEWVKDKAKKIYVTFAEEEVDELKSFFDKYGFLFDGISPLVYRDIVSEYIMSKVLIYNKITEEKFVDFICDYLLRLRGYRIKQRDGADVIVERVNGLKSQINTFVRILTEPDPPKELIEEIETKRKEHGCSNSLLVSYYPVDIETGKLDVIDGYDIENFFYPLRMRRKKYAGIIAPVKPVYANQLLYDGTQALLSPHKKSLRRDKVFYKYPSAYREVRRGSTFVFYVSDPVKAIIGEGKIERVVIDTPENLYNEYEQKGVLSLKEVKTYADTNNKVLAFVIGKVTRCHKKIPIDVIRSEIKPGFDPQGSCFISQKELDTIRKLGVMNHER
;
A
#
# COMPACT_ATOMS: atom_id res chain seq x y z
N MET A 1 -10.53 22.50 -4.98
CA MET A 1 -10.71 21.04 -5.00
C MET A 1 -9.42 20.36 -4.61
N LEU A 2 -9.45 19.39 -3.71
CA LEU A 2 -8.28 18.59 -3.35
C LEU A 2 -8.00 17.55 -4.45
N GLN A 3 -6.75 17.41 -4.91
CA GLN A 3 -6.34 16.40 -5.89
C GLN A 3 -4.82 16.16 -5.87
N ILE A 4 -4.40 15.00 -6.39
CA ILE A 4 -2.99 14.72 -6.74
C ILE A 4 -2.91 14.65 -8.26
N ARG A 5 -2.07 15.47 -8.86
CA ARG A 5 -1.89 15.51 -10.32
C ARG A 5 -0.43 15.74 -10.70
N GLU A 6 -0.13 15.54 -11.97
CA GLU A 6 1.17 15.91 -12.52
C GLU A 6 1.35 17.43 -12.50
N TYR A 7 2.59 17.85 -12.33
CA TYR A 7 3.04 19.22 -12.49
C TYR A 7 2.64 19.77 -13.86
N GLN A 8 2.27 21.05 -13.89
CA GLN A 8 2.02 21.84 -15.08
C GLN A 8 2.90 23.10 -15.04
N PRO A 9 3.31 23.69 -16.17
CA PRO A 9 4.17 24.88 -16.18
C PRO A 9 3.64 26.05 -15.34
N LYS A 10 2.30 26.21 -15.25
CA LYS A 10 1.64 27.22 -14.39
C LYS A 10 1.90 27.05 -12.89
N ASP A 11 2.34 25.86 -12.45
CA ASP A 11 2.59 25.54 -11.05
C ASP A 11 3.99 25.97 -10.60
N ARG A 12 4.86 26.39 -11.53
CA ARG A 12 6.28 26.72 -11.31
C ARG A 12 6.52 27.52 -10.03
N GLU A 13 5.88 28.67 -9.91
CA GLU A 13 6.09 29.57 -8.76
C GLU A 13 5.52 29.02 -7.46
N LYS A 14 4.44 28.23 -7.52
CA LYS A 14 3.82 27.60 -6.35
C LYS A 14 4.68 26.46 -5.82
N VAL A 15 5.18 25.60 -6.72
CA VAL A 15 6.11 24.51 -6.37
C VAL A 15 7.43 25.07 -5.85
N LYS A 16 8.00 26.09 -6.52
CA LYS A 16 9.24 26.74 -6.06
C LYS A 16 9.07 27.25 -4.63
N ARG A 17 8.02 28.02 -4.36
CA ARG A 17 7.71 28.55 -3.02
C ARG A 17 7.60 27.46 -1.97
N LEU A 18 6.83 26.41 -2.25
CA LEU A 18 6.63 25.30 -1.32
C LEU A 18 7.95 24.57 -1.01
N VAL A 19 8.78 24.32 -2.03
CA VAL A 19 10.09 23.65 -1.84
C VAL A 19 11.07 24.53 -1.07
N LEU A 20 11.01 25.86 -1.21
CA LEU A 20 11.87 26.78 -0.47
C LEU A 20 11.64 26.73 1.05
N GLU A 21 10.52 26.19 1.54
CA GLU A 21 10.29 25.95 2.98
C GLU A 21 11.30 24.93 3.57
N LEU A 22 11.91 24.11 2.72
CA LEU A 22 12.97 23.15 3.09
C LEU A 22 14.37 23.79 3.15
N ASN A 23 14.52 25.09 2.89
CA ASN A 23 15.83 25.78 2.90
C ASN A 23 16.54 25.67 4.26
N LYS A 24 15.79 25.50 5.36
CA LYS A 24 16.36 25.25 6.70
C LYS A 24 17.17 23.95 6.78
N TYR A 25 16.83 22.94 5.97
CA TYR A 25 17.53 21.66 5.92
C TYR A 25 18.57 21.61 4.79
N TYR A 26 18.30 22.30 3.68
CA TYR A 26 19.09 22.27 2.47
C TYR A 26 19.51 23.69 2.04
N PRO A 27 20.68 24.18 2.49
CA PRO A 27 21.20 25.46 2.04
C PRO A 27 21.35 25.47 0.51
N SER A 28 21.05 26.61 -0.12
CA SER A 28 21.10 26.76 -1.59
C SER A 28 20.07 25.93 -2.37
N ILE A 29 18.98 25.50 -1.73
CA ILE A 29 17.90 24.77 -2.41
C ILE A 29 17.26 25.58 -3.54
N GLU A 30 17.34 26.92 -3.51
CA GLU A 30 16.81 27.79 -4.56
C GLU A 30 17.43 27.50 -5.94
N GLY A 31 18.76 27.49 -6.03
CA GLY A 31 19.43 27.18 -7.29
C GLY A 31 19.21 25.73 -7.72
N TRP A 32 18.97 24.82 -6.77
CA TRP A 32 18.62 23.44 -7.06
C TRP A 32 17.21 23.32 -7.67
N ILE A 33 16.19 23.95 -7.07
CA ILE A 33 14.81 23.83 -7.55
C ILE A 33 14.62 24.46 -8.93
N ASP A 34 15.32 25.56 -9.24
CA ASP A 34 15.27 26.16 -10.58
C ASP A 34 15.79 25.18 -11.66
N ARG A 35 16.90 24.50 -11.40
CA ARG A 35 17.42 23.45 -12.30
C ARG A 35 16.49 22.25 -12.36
N GLU A 36 15.91 21.86 -11.23
CA GLU A 36 15.05 20.68 -11.16
C GLU A 36 13.71 20.92 -11.87
N ILE A 37 13.16 22.14 -11.83
CA ILE A 37 11.99 22.53 -12.62
C ILE A 37 12.28 22.42 -14.12
N GLN A 38 13.44 22.89 -14.59
CA GLN A 38 13.83 22.72 -16.00
C GLN A 38 13.88 21.23 -16.39
N ARG A 39 14.38 20.37 -15.48
CA ARG A 39 14.40 18.92 -15.71
C ARG A 39 13.02 18.29 -15.73
N ILE A 40 12.08 18.79 -14.92
CA ILE A 40 10.67 18.39 -14.97
C ILE A 40 10.05 18.82 -16.30
N GLU A 41 10.24 20.06 -16.73
CA GLU A 41 9.76 20.60 -18.01
C GLU A 41 10.34 19.82 -19.22
N ASN A 42 11.57 19.30 -19.09
CA ASN A 42 12.23 18.45 -20.10
C ASN A 42 11.92 16.94 -19.97
N ASN A 43 10.99 16.53 -19.10
CA ASN A 43 10.65 15.13 -18.82
C ASN A 43 11.81 14.24 -18.31
N GLU A 44 12.89 14.84 -17.78
CA GLU A 44 13.97 14.10 -17.11
C GLU A 44 13.64 13.72 -15.67
N SER A 45 12.68 14.43 -15.08
CA SER A 45 12.18 14.24 -13.73
C SER A 45 10.66 14.25 -13.75
N LYS A 46 10.06 13.45 -12.86
CA LYS A 46 8.61 13.44 -12.62
C LYS A 46 8.29 14.30 -11.39
N CYS A 47 7.23 15.08 -11.48
CA CYS A 47 6.72 15.88 -10.37
C CYS A 47 5.22 15.67 -10.22
N LEU A 48 4.81 15.24 -9.02
CA LEU A 48 3.42 15.18 -8.60
C LEU A 48 3.16 16.27 -7.57
N VAL A 49 2.03 16.95 -7.69
CA VAL A 49 1.60 18.00 -6.78
C VAL A 49 0.29 17.64 -6.09
N VAL A 50 0.16 18.04 -4.83
CA VAL A 50 -1.11 18.04 -4.08
C VAL A 50 -1.69 19.45 -4.16
N GLU A 51 -2.86 19.57 -4.77
CA GLU A 51 -3.55 20.84 -4.96
C GLU A 51 -4.87 20.85 -4.21
N LEU A 52 -5.18 21.90 -3.45
CA LEU A 52 -6.49 22.18 -2.84
C LEU A 52 -6.90 23.62 -3.19
N ASP A 53 -8.08 23.77 -3.78
CA ASP A 53 -8.65 25.08 -4.16
C ASP A 53 -7.68 25.99 -4.94
N ASN A 54 -6.98 25.37 -5.91
CA ASN A 54 -5.91 25.95 -6.73
C ASN A 54 -4.60 26.25 -5.98
N GLU A 55 -4.50 25.99 -4.69
CA GLU A 55 -3.25 26.11 -3.93
C GLU A 55 -2.50 24.79 -3.89
N ILE A 56 -1.17 24.85 -4.04
CA ILE A 56 -0.30 23.67 -3.98
C ILE A 56 0.30 23.59 -2.59
N GLY A 57 -0.05 22.55 -1.85
CA GLY A 57 0.49 22.30 -0.50
C GLY A 57 1.27 21.00 -0.39
N GLY A 58 1.50 20.29 -1.49
CA GLY A 58 2.33 19.10 -1.49
C GLY A 58 3.08 18.89 -2.80
N VAL A 59 4.25 18.29 -2.71
CA VAL A 59 5.08 17.98 -3.87
C VAL A 59 5.88 16.70 -3.66
N ALA A 60 5.96 15.89 -4.72
CA ALA A 60 6.90 14.79 -4.82
C ALA A 60 7.68 14.88 -6.13
N ILE A 61 9.00 15.07 -6.04
CA ILE A 61 9.91 15.16 -7.19
C ILE A 61 10.78 13.93 -7.21
N SER A 62 10.80 13.22 -8.33
CA SER A 62 11.56 11.98 -8.46
C SER A 62 12.14 11.81 -9.86
N ALA A 63 13.25 11.08 -9.97
CA ALA A 63 13.86 10.79 -11.26
C ALA A 63 14.63 9.47 -11.22
N MET A 64 14.80 8.85 -12.39
CA MET A 64 15.76 7.76 -12.56
C MET A 64 17.18 8.27 -12.26
N THR A 65 17.97 7.46 -11.56
CA THR A 65 19.39 7.78 -11.38
C THR A 65 20.16 7.44 -12.64
N LYS A 66 21.15 8.28 -12.98
CA LYS A 66 22.08 8.02 -14.08
C LYS A 66 23.15 6.96 -13.70
N PHE A 67 23.19 6.57 -12.42
CA PHE A 67 24.14 5.60 -11.88
C PHE A 67 23.44 4.68 -10.86
N PRO A 68 23.67 3.35 -10.92
CA PRO A 68 24.42 2.61 -11.94
C PRO A 68 23.77 2.72 -13.34
N LYS A 69 24.49 2.40 -14.43
CA LYS A 69 24.04 2.56 -15.84
C LYS A 69 22.75 1.80 -16.23
N LYS A 70 22.09 1.12 -15.31
CA LYS A 70 20.77 0.52 -15.51
C LYS A 70 19.73 1.51 -14.98
N ASN A 71 18.85 1.97 -15.87
CA ASN A 71 17.72 2.87 -15.58
C ASN A 71 16.62 2.15 -14.78
N ASP A 72 16.96 1.50 -13.66
CA ASP A 72 16.01 0.77 -12.81
C ASP A 72 16.01 1.23 -11.34
N ILE A 73 16.77 2.27 -11.01
CA ILE A 73 16.78 2.89 -9.68
C ILE A 73 16.26 4.32 -9.76
N VAL A 74 15.35 4.65 -8.86
CA VAL A 74 14.71 5.97 -8.77
C VAL A 74 15.14 6.65 -7.48
N LYS A 75 15.54 7.92 -7.57
CA LYS A 75 15.64 8.80 -6.40
C LYS A 75 14.35 9.59 -6.25
N LEU A 76 13.67 9.45 -5.11
CA LEU A 76 12.69 10.40 -4.62
C LEU A 76 13.47 11.57 -4.00
N LYS A 77 13.63 12.65 -4.77
CA LYS A 77 14.50 13.79 -4.43
C LYS A 77 13.86 14.72 -3.42
N THR A 78 12.55 14.89 -3.52
CA THR A 78 11.76 15.74 -2.62
C THR A 78 10.44 15.06 -2.38
N PHE A 79 10.02 15.03 -1.13
CA PHE A 79 8.72 14.56 -0.71
C PHE A 79 8.26 15.44 0.44
N TYR A 80 7.33 16.34 0.19
CA TYR A 80 6.97 17.37 1.14
C TYR A 80 5.49 17.72 1.10
N LEU A 81 4.94 18.02 2.29
CA LEU A 81 3.62 18.59 2.50
C LEU A 81 3.73 19.76 3.48
N SER A 82 3.12 20.88 3.13
CA SER A 82 2.93 21.99 4.06
C SER A 82 2.06 21.52 5.23
N GLU A 83 2.22 22.17 6.38
CA GLU A 83 1.55 21.78 7.63
C GLU A 83 0.03 21.68 7.47
N ASP A 84 -0.57 22.69 6.82
CA ASP A 84 -2.00 22.73 6.50
C ASP A 84 -2.46 21.49 5.72
N PHE A 85 -1.60 20.92 4.88
CA PHE A 85 -1.94 19.78 4.03
C PHE A 85 -1.71 18.41 4.70
N ARG A 86 -0.94 18.35 5.80
CA ARG A 86 -0.63 17.10 6.50
C ARG A 86 -1.86 16.48 7.16
N GLU A 87 -2.73 17.31 7.73
CA GLU A 87 -3.96 16.86 8.43
C GLU A 87 -4.98 16.18 7.51
N TYR A 88 -4.89 16.43 6.20
CA TYR A 88 -5.75 15.78 5.21
C TYR A 88 -5.32 14.34 4.87
N GLY A 89 -4.20 13.87 5.44
CA GLY A 89 -3.69 12.52 5.21
C GLY A 89 -3.18 12.31 3.79
N MET A 90 -2.77 13.37 3.08
CA MET A 90 -2.36 13.31 1.67
C MET A 90 -1.00 12.65 1.46
N GLY A 91 -0.14 12.61 2.49
CA GLY A 91 1.24 12.10 2.37
C GLY A 91 1.26 10.69 1.81
N PRO A 92 0.60 9.72 2.47
CA PRO A 92 0.72 8.37 1.95
C PRO A 92 0.01 8.14 0.59
N TYR A 93 -0.93 9.00 0.17
CA TYR A 93 -1.48 8.95 -1.19
C TYR A 93 -0.50 9.45 -2.22
N LEU A 94 0.19 10.54 -1.90
CA LEU A 94 1.26 11.08 -2.75
C LEU A 94 2.36 10.02 -2.92
N LEU A 95 2.76 9.35 -1.84
CA LEU A 95 3.77 8.28 -1.91
C LEU A 95 3.29 7.08 -2.74
N GLU A 96 2.05 6.62 -2.55
CA GLU A 96 1.49 5.53 -3.36
C GLU A 96 1.45 5.90 -4.85
N ARG A 97 1.06 7.13 -5.20
CA ARG A 97 1.08 7.61 -6.59
C ARG A 97 2.50 7.65 -7.14
N VAL A 98 3.49 8.10 -6.37
CA VAL A 98 4.91 8.03 -6.76
C VAL A 98 5.32 6.59 -7.04
N ILE A 99 5.03 5.65 -6.13
CA ILE A 99 5.37 4.24 -6.30
C ILE A 99 4.69 3.68 -7.56
N ASP A 100 3.41 3.98 -7.79
CA ASP A 100 2.68 3.52 -8.98
C ASP A 100 3.27 4.05 -10.28
N GLU A 101 3.66 5.33 -10.34
CA GLU A 101 4.30 5.89 -11.52
C GLU A 101 5.63 5.18 -11.84
N TRP A 102 6.42 4.81 -10.83
CA TRP A 102 7.68 4.11 -11.05
C TRP A 102 7.52 2.61 -11.26
N VAL A 103 6.43 2.02 -10.77
CA VAL A 103 6.05 0.64 -11.09
C VAL A 103 5.61 0.51 -12.55
N LYS A 104 4.91 1.50 -13.10
CA LYS A 104 4.59 1.55 -14.54
C LYS A 104 5.87 1.58 -15.38
N ASP A 105 6.85 2.36 -14.95
CA ASP A 105 8.17 2.50 -15.60
C ASP A 105 9.12 1.32 -15.31
N LYS A 106 8.65 0.29 -14.60
CA LYS A 106 9.43 -0.92 -14.27
C LYS A 106 10.71 -0.64 -13.47
N ALA A 107 10.71 0.39 -12.62
CA ALA A 107 11.76 0.57 -11.64
C ALA A 107 11.87 -0.67 -10.72
N LYS A 108 13.08 -0.99 -10.28
CA LYS A 108 13.35 -2.09 -9.33
C LYS A 108 13.59 -1.59 -7.91
N LYS A 109 14.01 -0.33 -7.77
CA LYS A 109 14.31 0.27 -6.48
C LYS A 109 13.92 1.74 -6.48
N ILE A 110 13.30 2.19 -5.40
CA ILE A 110 13.09 3.61 -5.10
C ILE A 110 13.86 3.91 -3.82
N TYR A 111 14.64 4.97 -3.78
CA TYR A 111 15.26 5.43 -2.54
C TYR A 111 14.99 6.90 -2.29
N VAL A 112 15.00 7.27 -1.01
CA VAL A 112 14.79 8.62 -0.52
C VAL A 112 15.94 8.95 0.42
N THR A 113 16.32 10.23 0.47
CA THR A 113 17.22 10.75 1.49
C THR A 113 16.52 11.88 2.24
N PHE A 114 16.74 11.98 3.54
CA PHE A 114 16.23 13.06 4.37
C PHE A 114 17.23 13.39 5.48
N ALA A 115 17.16 14.62 5.98
CA ALA A 115 18.07 15.11 7.00
C ALA A 115 17.84 14.39 8.35
N GLU A 116 18.89 14.29 9.17
CA GLU A 116 18.86 13.64 10.48
C GLU A 116 17.74 14.17 11.38
N GLU A 117 17.42 15.45 11.29
CA GLU A 117 16.37 16.08 12.08
C GLU A 117 14.95 15.65 11.70
N GLU A 118 14.75 15.02 10.53
CA GLU A 118 13.45 14.55 10.05
C GLU A 118 13.26 13.04 10.26
N VAL A 119 14.26 12.35 10.81
CA VAL A 119 14.30 10.87 10.86
C VAL A 119 13.14 10.28 11.64
N ASP A 120 12.84 10.83 12.82
CA ASP A 120 11.82 10.24 13.70
C ASP A 120 10.43 10.23 13.04
N GLU A 121 10.09 11.28 12.29
CA GLU A 121 8.82 11.40 11.57
C GLU A 121 8.84 10.57 10.27
N LEU A 122 9.84 10.79 9.42
CA LEU A 122 9.86 10.23 8.07
C LEU A 122 10.19 8.74 8.06
N LYS A 123 11.05 8.25 8.94
CA LYS A 123 11.42 6.84 8.98
C LYS A 123 10.19 5.96 9.26
N SER A 124 9.43 6.30 10.30
CA SER A 124 8.20 5.57 10.67
C SER A 124 7.16 5.60 9.54
N PHE A 125 7.06 6.74 8.84
CA PHE A 125 6.22 6.88 7.68
C PHE A 125 6.64 5.95 6.53
N PHE A 126 7.91 5.99 6.12
CA PHE A 126 8.42 5.21 4.97
C PHE A 126 8.50 3.70 5.27
N ASP A 127 8.80 3.30 6.51
CA ASP A 127 8.81 1.90 6.95
C ASP A 127 7.48 1.20 6.66
N LYS A 128 6.34 1.88 6.89
CA LYS A 128 4.98 1.36 6.59
C LYS A 128 4.77 1.04 5.11
N TYR A 129 5.52 1.69 4.23
CA TYR A 129 5.50 1.48 2.78
C TYR A 129 6.60 0.54 2.29
N GLY A 130 7.28 -0.15 3.20
CA GLY A 130 8.31 -1.14 2.88
C GLY A 130 9.63 -0.52 2.45
N PHE A 131 9.87 0.75 2.75
CA PHE A 131 11.22 1.29 2.68
C PHE A 131 12.03 0.74 3.86
N LEU A 132 13.27 0.37 3.59
CA LEU A 132 14.22 -0.16 4.55
C LEU A 132 15.35 0.86 4.70
N PHE A 133 15.92 0.94 5.89
CA PHE A 133 17.08 1.76 6.13
C PHE A 133 18.33 1.17 5.45
N ASP A 134 18.93 1.93 4.53
CA ASP A 134 20.10 1.52 3.75
C ASP A 134 21.41 2.07 4.35
N GLY A 135 21.38 3.25 4.98
CA GLY A 135 22.58 3.84 5.56
C GLY A 135 22.48 5.31 5.94
N ILE A 136 23.61 5.86 6.36
CA ILE A 136 23.80 7.26 6.77
C ILE A 136 24.94 7.85 5.96
N SER A 137 24.75 9.05 5.42
CA SER A 137 25.77 9.82 4.73
C SER A 137 26.03 11.11 5.49
N PRO A 138 27.15 11.24 6.23
CA PRO A 138 27.48 12.46 6.96
C PRO A 138 27.91 13.59 6.01
N LEU A 139 27.76 14.85 6.45
CA LEU A 139 28.36 16.05 5.83
C LEU A 139 27.97 16.28 4.35
N VAL A 140 26.75 15.94 3.97
CA VAL A 140 26.29 16.08 2.57
C VAL A 140 25.92 17.52 2.24
N TYR A 141 25.14 18.18 3.10
CA TYR A 141 24.61 19.52 2.85
C TYR A 141 24.95 20.56 3.91
N ARG A 142 25.11 20.10 5.16
CA ARG A 142 25.45 20.95 6.31
C ARG A 142 26.55 20.26 7.10
N ASP A 143 27.43 21.07 7.66
CA ASP A 143 28.38 20.59 8.67
C ASP A 143 27.58 19.95 9.80
N ILE A 144 28.10 18.89 10.41
CA ILE A 144 27.55 18.15 11.56
C ILE A 144 26.19 17.45 11.39
N VAL A 145 25.51 17.55 10.24
CA VAL A 145 24.23 16.86 9.99
C VAL A 145 24.40 15.70 9.03
N SER A 146 23.80 14.56 9.36
CA SER A 146 23.79 13.40 8.48
C SER A 146 22.53 13.30 7.61
N GLU A 147 22.64 12.69 6.43
CA GLU A 147 21.51 12.29 5.61
C GLU A 147 21.22 10.80 5.82
N TYR A 148 19.97 10.49 6.10
CA TYR A 148 19.50 9.11 6.23
C TYR A 148 19.00 8.63 4.87
N ILE A 149 19.37 7.41 4.50
CA ILE A 149 19.00 6.80 3.23
C ILE A 149 18.05 5.65 3.51
N MET A 150 16.87 5.69 2.89
CA MET A 150 15.93 4.58 2.92
C MET A 150 15.55 4.13 1.52
N SER A 151 15.28 2.84 1.33
CA SER A 151 14.95 2.30 0.03
C SER A 151 13.88 1.22 0.03
N LYS A 152 13.05 1.22 -1.01
CA LYS A 152 12.06 0.21 -1.30
C LYS A 152 12.48 -0.59 -2.52
N VAL A 153 12.46 -1.92 -2.39
CA VAL A 153 12.64 -2.84 -3.51
C VAL A 153 11.27 -3.19 -4.11
N LEU A 154 11.16 -3.12 -5.43
CA LEU A 154 9.94 -3.41 -6.20
C LEU A 154 10.08 -4.80 -6.84
N ILE A 155 9.19 -5.75 -6.48
CA ILE A 155 9.24 -7.12 -6.97
C ILE A 155 8.04 -7.41 -7.86
N TYR A 156 8.26 -7.85 -9.10
CA TYR A 156 7.21 -8.08 -10.10
C TYR A 156 6.75 -9.54 -10.19
N ASN A 157 7.16 -10.35 -9.23
CA ASN A 157 6.89 -11.79 -9.24
C ASN A 157 5.52 -12.11 -8.63
N LYS A 158 5.03 -13.31 -8.95
CA LYS A 158 3.92 -13.96 -8.24
C LYS A 158 4.52 -15.04 -7.34
N ILE A 159 4.19 -15.03 -6.05
CA ILE A 159 4.66 -16.02 -5.08
C ILE A 159 3.54 -17.01 -4.78
N THR A 160 3.89 -18.29 -4.73
CA THR A 160 3.02 -19.38 -4.29
C THR A 160 3.43 -19.82 -2.89
N GLU A 161 2.59 -20.60 -2.22
CA GLU A 161 2.89 -21.13 -0.88
C GLU A 161 4.20 -21.92 -0.85
N GLU A 162 4.45 -22.72 -1.88
CA GLU A 162 5.64 -23.59 -1.96
C GLU A 162 6.94 -22.78 -2.04
N LYS A 163 6.89 -21.56 -2.58
CA LYS A 163 8.05 -20.66 -2.71
C LYS A 163 8.15 -19.65 -1.59
N PHE A 164 7.19 -19.62 -0.67
CA PHE A 164 7.07 -18.55 0.31
C PHE A 164 8.23 -18.53 1.30
N VAL A 165 8.60 -19.68 1.85
CA VAL A 165 9.70 -19.77 2.84
C VAL A 165 11.02 -19.27 2.25
N ASP A 166 11.35 -19.71 1.04
CA ASP A 166 12.56 -19.25 0.35
C ASP A 166 12.49 -17.76 0.04
N PHE A 167 11.33 -17.25 -0.39
CA PHE A 167 11.14 -15.82 -0.62
C PHE A 167 11.37 -14.99 0.64
N ILE A 168 10.83 -15.42 1.79
CA ILE A 168 11.03 -14.72 3.07
C ILE A 168 12.51 -14.70 3.45
N CYS A 169 13.20 -15.83 3.34
CA CYS A 169 14.62 -15.94 3.62
C CYS A 169 15.46 -15.04 2.69
N ASP A 170 15.20 -15.08 1.39
CA ASP A 170 16.01 -14.40 0.37
C ASP A 170 15.74 -12.90 0.29
N TYR A 171 14.50 -12.47 0.51
CA TYR A 171 14.09 -11.08 0.34
C TYR A 171 13.80 -10.40 1.67
N LEU A 172 12.84 -10.90 2.47
CA LEU A 172 12.45 -10.19 3.70
C LEU A 172 13.60 -10.10 4.70
N LEU A 173 14.25 -11.23 4.99
CA LEU A 173 15.29 -11.29 6.02
C LEU A 173 16.58 -10.64 5.51
N ARG A 174 17.11 -11.09 4.37
CA ARG A 174 18.39 -10.56 3.86
C ARG A 174 18.35 -9.07 3.53
N LEU A 175 17.30 -8.56 2.89
CA LEU A 175 17.22 -7.13 2.57
C LEU A 175 17.10 -6.24 3.81
N ARG A 176 16.61 -6.79 4.93
CA ARG A 176 16.58 -6.12 6.24
C ARG A 176 17.88 -6.26 7.04
N GLY A 177 18.94 -6.78 6.42
CA GLY A 177 20.26 -6.93 7.05
C GLY A 177 20.35 -8.12 8.02
N TYR A 178 19.47 -9.11 7.88
CA TYR A 178 19.54 -10.34 8.67
C TYR A 178 20.44 -11.38 7.99
N ARG A 179 21.29 -12.01 8.79
CA ARG A 179 22.02 -13.23 8.43
C ARG A 179 21.29 -14.44 9.01
N ILE A 180 21.01 -15.44 8.20
CA ILE A 180 20.42 -16.71 8.65
C ILE A 180 21.52 -17.53 9.34
N LYS A 181 21.35 -17.83 10.63
CA LYS A 181 22.24 -18.69 11.42
C LYS A 181 21.85 -20.16 11.33
N GLN A 182 20.55 -20.41 11.42
CA GLN A 182 19.97 -21.74 11.40
C GLN A 182 18.64 -21.70 10.67
N ARG A 183 18.33 -22.77 9.93
CA ARG A 183 17.05 -22.99 9.28
C ARG A 183 16.66 -24.45 9.46
N ASP A 184 15.52 -24.67 10.09
CA ASP A 184 14.90 -25.98 10.23
C ASP A 184 13.46 -25.89 9.72
N GLY A 185 13.27 -26.21 8.43
CA GLY A 185 11.99 -26.04 7.74
C GLY A 185 11.47 -24.59 7.81
N ALA A 186 10.40 -24.41 8.59
CA ALA A 186 9.68 -23.15 8.83
C ALA A 186 10.29 -22.30 9.96
N ASP A 187 11.14 -22.89 10.80
CA ASP A 187 11.82 -22.20 11.89
C ASP A 187 13.18 -21.67 11.42
N VAL A 188 13.41 -20.37 11.60
CA VAL A 188 14.63 -19.70 11.17
C VAL A 188 15.17 -18.86 12.31
N ILE A 189 16.45 -19.01 12.61
CA ILE A 189 17.16 -18.13 13.53
C ILE A 189 17.96 -17.15 12.69
N VAL A 190 17.70 -15.88 12.90
CA VAL A 190 18.41 -14.82 12.22
C VAL A 190 19.15 -13.91 13.20
N GLU A 191 20.25 -13.37 12.73
CA GLU A 191 21.05 -12.38 13.42
C GLU A 191 21.02 -11.08 12.63
N ARG A 192 20.68 -9.98 13.29
CA ARG A 192 20.75 -8.67 12.64
C ARG A 192 22.20 -8.18 12.63
N VAL A 193 22.72 -7.92 11.43
CA VAL A 193 24.09 -7.39 11.25
C VAL A 193 24.04 -5.87 11.39
N ASN A 194 24.01 -5.37 12.63
CA ASN A 194 24.17 -3.94 12.91
C ASN A 194 25.62 -3.67 13.29
N GLY A 195 26.36 -2.93 12.46
CA GLY A 195 27.83 -2.87 12.45
C GLY A 195 28.59 -2.54 13.74
N LEU A 196 27.95 -2.23 14.88
CA LEU A 196 28.64 -1.88 16.13
C LEU A 196 27.90 -2.26 17.44
N LYS A 197 26.69 -2.86 17.41
CA LYS A 197 25.94 -3.22 18.64
C LYS A 197 25.82 -4.74 18.81
N SER A 198 25.50 -5.16 20.04
CA SER A 198 25.24 -6.55 20.41
C SER A 198 24.42 -7.28 19.35
N GLN A 199 24.85 -8.50 19.02
CA GLN A 199 24.17 -9.38 18.06
C GLN A 199 22.77 -9.69 18.59
N ILE A 200 21.73 -9.15 17.95
CA ILE A 200 20.34 -9.46 18.30
C ILE A 200 19.93 -10.67 17.47
N ASN A 201 19.80 -11.82 18.14
CA ASN A 201 19.21 -13.02 17.56
C ASN A 201 17.68 -12.89 17.62
N THR A 202 17.03 -13.18 16.50
CA THR A 202 15.57 -13.21 16.36
C THR A 202 15.16 -14.60 15.90
N PHE A 203 14.20 -15.19 16.59
CA PHE A 203 13.55 -16.42 16.18
C PHE A 203 12.40 -16.07 15.22
N VAL A 204 12.36 -16.70 14.06
CA VAL A 204 11.35 -16.44 13.02
C VAL A 204 10.60 -17.72 12.70
N ARG A 205 9.29 -17.73 12.92
CA ARG A 205 8.39 -18.79 12.43
C ARG A 205 7.77 -18.35 11.11
N ILE A 206 7.89 -19.17 10.07
CA ILE A 206 7.30 -18.92 8.76
C ILE A 206 6.13 -19.88 8.52
N LEU A 207 4.90 -19.38 8.47
CA LEU A 207 3.71 -20.19 8.23
C LEU A 207 3.23 -20.11 6.78
N THR A 208 2.79 -21.25 6.26
CA THR A 208 2.09 -21.34 4.97
C THR A 208 0.67 -21.87 5.10
N GLU A 209 0.23 -22.23 6.30
CA GLU A 209 -1.11 -22.73 6.56
C GLU A 209 -2.05 -21.61 7.02
N PRO A 210 -3.35 -21.66 6.66
CA PRO A 210 -4.35 -20.72 7.16
C PRO A 210 -4.75 -21.04 8.59
N ASP A 211 -5.35 -20.06 9.28
CA ASP A 211 -6.00 -20.21 10.58
C ASP A 211 -5.09 -20.87 11.65
N PRO A 212 -3.95 -20.25 12.00
CA PRO A 212 -3.00 -20.83 12.95
C PRO A 212 -3.66 -21.10 14.32
N PRO A 213 -3.27 -22.19 15.01
CA PRO A 213 -3.82 -22.52 16.33
C PRO A 213 -3.44 -21.45 17.35
N LYS A 214 -4.26 -21.27 18.39
CA LYS A 214 -4.03 -20.23 19.42
C LYS A 214 -2.75 -20.49 20.22
N GLU A 215 -2.40 -21.75 20.38
CA GLU A 215 -1.23 -22.24 21.10
C GLU A 215 0.08 -21.92 20.36
N LEU A 216 0.02 -21.53 19.09
CA LEU A 216 1.21 -21.23 18.27
C LEU A 216 2.09 -20.14 18.90
N ILE A 217 1.48 -19.14 19.54
CA ILE A 217 2.24 -18.04 20.15
C ILE A 217 3.08 -18.56 21.32
N GLU A 218 2.52 -19.44 22.14
CA GLU A 218 3.23 -20.07 23.24
C GLU A 218 4.36 -20.98 22.73
N GLU A 219 4.13 -21.69 21.62
CA GLU A 219 5.18 -22.48 20.95
C GLU A 219 6.33 -21.58 20.45
N ILE A 220 6.02 -20.48 19.77
CA ILE A 220 7.02 -19.52 19.26
C ILE A 220 7.83 -18.93 20.41
N GLU A 221 7.18 -18.52 21.50
CA GLU A 221 7.86 -17.96 22.67
C GLU A 221 8.72 -19.00 23.40
N THR A 222 8.27 -20.25 23.46
CA THR A 222 9.05 -21.36 24.04
C THR A 222 10.32 -21.59 23.22
N LYS A 223 10.18 -21.77 21.89
CA LYS A 223 11.33 -21.94 21.00
C LYS A 223 12.26 -20.73 20.98
N ARG A 224 11.73 -19.51 21.07
CA ARG A 224 12.53 -18.28 21.21
C ARG A 224 13.45 -18.37 22.43
N LYS A 225 12.92 -18.78 23.59
CA LYS A 225 13.69 -18.93 24.83
C LYS A 225 14.71 -20.06 24.75
N GLU A 226 14.33 -21.21 24.22
CA GLU A 226 15.22 -22.37 24.02
C GLU A 226 16.45 -22.00 23.17
N HIS A 227 16.27 -21.16 22.15
CA HIS A 227 17.33 -20.70 21.26
C HIS A 227 18.01 -19.41 21.74
N GLY A 228 17.73 -18.92 22.95
CA GLY A 228 18.34 -17.71 23.51
C GLY A 228 18.11 -16.45 22.65
N CYS A 229 17.00 -16.37 21.93
CA CYS A 229 16.68 -15.24 21.05
C CYS A 229 16.02 -14.10 21.83
N SER A 230 16.45 -12.87 21.56
CA SER A 230 15.89 -11.69 22.23
C SER A 230 14.50 -11.34 21.72
N ASN A 231 14.24 -11.62 20.44
CA ASN A 231 12.99 -11.30 19.75
C ASN A 231 12.40 -12.53 19.05
N SER A 232 11.10 -12.47 18.77
CA SER A 232 10.35 -13.41 17.93
C SER A 232 9.63 -12.65 16.82
N LEU A 233 9.48 -13.29 15.67
CA LEU A 233 8.74 -12.78 14.53
C LEU A 233 7.93 -13.92 13.91
N LEU A 234 6.65 -13.69 13.68
CA LEU A 234 5.82 -14.59 12.89
C LEU A 234 5.62 -13.99 11.50
N VAL A 235 6.01 -14.74 10.47
CA VAL A 235 5.75 -14.38 9.08
C VAL A 235 4.77 -15.39 8.49
N SER A 236 3.62 -14.93 7.99
CA SER A 236 2.56 -15.84 7.54
C SER A 236 2.14 -15.58 6.10
N TYR A 237 1.91 -16.65 5.34
CA TYR A 237 1.35 -16.55 4.00
C TYR A 237 -0.09 -16.02 4.01
N TYR A 238 -0.83 -16.42 5.05
CA TYR A 238 -2.22 -16.09 5.27
C TYR A 238 -2.36 -15.03 6.37
N PRO A 239 -3.44 -14.25 6.37
CA PRO A 239 -3.77 -13.36 7.48
C PRO A 239 -3.78 -14.12 8.80
N VAL A 240 -3.34 -13.45 9.85
CA VAL A 240 -3.22 -14.02 11.20
C VAL A 240 -4.20 -13.28 12.10
N ASP A 241 -5.32 -13.93 12.43
CA ASP A 241 -6.41 -13.38 13.23
C ASP A 241 -6.36 -13.91 14.69
N ILE A 242 -5.17 -13.91 15.30
CA ILE A 242 -4.97 -14.28 16.72
C ILE A 242 -4.39 -13.10 17.50
N GLU A 243 -4.64 -13.02 18.81
CA GLU A 243 -4.08 -11.97 19.66
C GLU A 243 -2.58 -12.21 19.86
N THR A 244 -1.74 -11.38 19.27
CA THR A 244 -0.29 -11.62 19.18
C THR A 244 0.49 -11.13 20.40
N GLY A 245 -0.13 -10.31 21.25
CA GLY A 245 0.54 -9.70 22.40
C GLY A 245 1.77 -8.89 21.99
N LYS A 246 2.96 -9.40 22.33
CA LYS A 246 4.26 -8.77 21.99
C LYS A 246 4.92 -9.35 20.73
N LEU A 247 4.34 -10.38 20.13
CA LEU A 247 4.87 -11.02 18.93
C LEU A 247 4.64 -10.11 17.72
N ASP A 248 5.72 -9.75 17.04
CA ASP A 248 5.64 -9.07 15.76
C ASP A 248 5.09 -10.04 14.70
N VAL A 249 4.12 -9.58 13.90
CA VAL A 249 3.51 -10.38 12.84
C VAL A 249 3.56 -9.64 11.51
N ILE A 250 3.98 -10.36 10.48
CA ILE A 250 3.97 -9.91 9.10
C ILE A 250 3.19 -10.94 8.29
N ASP A 251 2.01 -10.57 7.80
CA ASP A 251 1.20 -11.48 6.98
C ASP A 251 1.40 -11.25 5.47
N GLY A 252 0.72 -12.05 4.66
CA GLY A 252 0.83 -11.96 3.21
C GLY A 252 0.43 -10.60 2.62
N TYR A 253 -0.50 -9.87 3.24
CA TYR A 253 -0.84 -8.51 2.80
C TYR A 253 0.31 -7.54 3.05
N ASP A 254 0.94 -7.64 4.23
CA ASP A 254 2.11 -6.83 4.57
C ASP A 254 3.28 -7.12 3.62
N ILE A 255 3.50 -8.39 3.26
CA ILE A 255 4.51 -8.80 2.27
C ILE A 255 4.22 -8.22 0.87
N GLU A 256 2.97 -8.29 0.39
CA GLU A 256 2.59 -7.67 -0.89
C GLU A 256 2.82 -6.15 -0.88
N ASN A 257 2.56 -5.48 0.25
CA ASN A 257 2.79 -4.04 0.39
C ASN A 257 4.28 -3.70 0.45
N PHE A 258 5.07 -4.43 1.24
CA PHE A 258 6.50 -4.19 1.38
C PHE A 258 7.24 -4.33 0.06
N PHE A 259 6.82 -5.28 -0.78
CA PHE A 259 7.48 -5.58 -2.06
C PHE A 259 6.64 -5.26 -3.29
N TYR A 260 5.62 -4.41 -3.16
CA TYR A 260 4.73 -4.00 -4.25
C TYR A 260 5.54 -3.69 -5.53
N PRO A 261 5.19 -4.23 -6.71
CA PRO A 261 3.91 -4.84 -7.07
C PRO A 261 3.78 -6.36 -6.86
N LEU A 262 4.55 -6.95 -5.93
CA LEU A 262 4.48 -8.37 -5.60
C LEU A 262 3.05 -8.84 -5.39
N ARG A 263 2.75 -10.05 -5.88
CA ARG A 263 1.44 -10.70 -5.68
C ARG A 263 1.58 -12.08 -5.07
N MET A 264 0.68 -12.41 -4.15
CA MET A 264 0.56 -13.75 -3.58
C MET A 264 -0.60 -14.51 -4.25
N ARG A 265 -0.35 -15.77 -4.63
CA ARG A 265 -1.36 -16.63 -5.26
C ARG A 265 -2.19 -17.34 -4.20
N ARG A 266 -3.51 -17.25 -4.29
CA ARG A 266 -4.40 -17.95 -3.34
C ARG A 266 -4.92 -19.26 -3.96
N LYS A 267 -4.96 -20.34 -3.16
CA LYS A 267 -5.43 -21.67 -3.62
C LYS A 267 -6.93 -21.71 -3.88
N LYS A 268 -7.74 -21.19 -2.94
CA LYS A 268 -9.21 -21.30 -2.97
C LYS A 268 -9.85 -20.09 -3.65
N TYR A 269 -9.86 -18.95 -2.96
CA TYR A 269 -10.43 -17.70 -3.47
C TYR A 269 -9.35 -16.62 -3.46
N ALA A 270 -9.21 -15.93 -4.60
CA ALA A 270 -8.31 -14.78 -4.71
C ALA A 270 -9.02 -13.48 -4.32
N GLY A 271 -10.36 -13.47 -4.33
CA GLY A 271 -11.13 -12.29 -4.03
C GLY A 271 -12.62 -12.44 -4.26
N ILE A 272 -13.30 -11.30 -4.34
CA ILE A 272 -14.71 -11.19 -4.71
C ILE A 272 -14.92 -10.13 -5.79
N ILE A 273 -15.88 -10.36 -6.69
CA ILE A 273 -16.49 -9.29 -7.48
C ILE A 273 -17.70 -8.81 -6.71
N ALA A 274 -17.76 -7.52 -6.40
CA ALA A 274 -18.87 -6.94 -5.64
C ALA A 274 -19.54 -5.82 -6.45
N PRO A 275 -20.88 -5.83 -6.55
CA PRO A 275 -21.62 -4.77 -7.20
C PRO A 275 -21.61 -3.50 -6.35
N VAL A 276 -21.43 -2.36 -7.03
CA VAL A 276 -21.39 -1.02 -6.45
C VAL A 276 -22.27 -0.10 -7.30
N LYS A 277 -23.12 0.72 -6.64
CA LYS A 277 -23.91 1.71 -7.36
C LYS A 277 -22.99 2.77 -7.99
N PRO A 278 -23.30 3.30 -9.19
CA PRO A 278 -22.48 4.31 -9.86
C PRO A 278 -22.14 5.52 -8.99
N VAL A 279 -23.11 6.01 -8.20
CA VAL A 279 -22.91 7.15 -7.30
C VAL A 279 -21.78 6.89 -6.29
N TYR A 280 -21.74 5.69 -5.71
CA TYR A 280 -20.68 5.30 -4.77
C TYR A 280 -19.38 5.00 -5.51
N ALA A 281 -19.44 4.33 -6.67
CA ALA A 281 -18.24 4.05 -7.46
C ALA A 281 -17.49 5.34 -7.84
N ASN A 282 -18.22 6.39 -8.23
CA ASN A 282 -17.64 7.69 -8.55
C ASN A 282 -16.98 8.37 -7.34
N GLN A 283 -17.57 8.23 -6.15
CA GLN A 283 -17.02 8.77 -4.90
C GLN A 283 -15.82 7.95 -4.38
N LEU A 284 -15.87 6.63 -4.54
CA LEU A 284 -14.89 5.70 -3.97
C LEU A 284 -13.67 5.54 -4.87
N LEU A 285 -13.86 5.56 -6.18
CA LEU A 285 -12.79 5.30 -7.15
C LEU A 285 -12.30 6.57 -7.85
N TYR A 286 -12.81 7.76 -7.51
CA TYR A 286 -12.59 9.08 -8.14
C TYR A 286 -11.24 9.27 -8.88
N ASP A 287 -11.28 9.77 -10.14
CA ASP A 287 -10.08 10.02 -10.99
C ASP A 287 -9.71 11.49 -11.17
N GLY A 288 -10.39 12.43 -10.51
CA GLY A 288 -10.20 13.84 -10.79
C GLY A 288 -10.81 14.26 -12.12
N THR A 289 -12.14 14.37 -12.19
CA THR A 289 -12.84 15.41 -12.98
C THR A 289 -14.12 15.92 -12.28
N GLN A 290 -13.89 16.97 -11.49
CA GLN A 290 -14.65 18.19 -11.17
C GLN A 290 -16.18 18.33 -10.95
N ALA A 291 -17.11 17.48 -11.43
CA ALA A 291 -18.51 17.96 -11.49
C ALA A 291 -19.42 17.71 -10.26
N LEU A 292 -19.06 16.86 -9.29
CA LEU A 292 -20.02 16.35 -8.28
C LEU A 292 -19.46 16.20 -6.85
N LEU A 293 -18.56 17.10 -6.42
CA LEU A 293 -18.15 17.15 -5.02
C LEU A 293 -18.93 18.24 -4.28
N SER A 294 -19.87 17.83 -3.43
CA SER A 294 -20.61 18.74 -2.55
C SER A 294 -19.68 19.52 -1.61
N PRO A 295 -19.95 20.81 -1.36
CA PRO A 295 -19.08 21.71 -0.57
C PRO A 295 -19.01 21.39 0.93
N HIS A 296 -19.81 20.44 1.42
CA HIS A 296 -19.77 20.02 2.82
C HIS A 296 -18.74 18.90 3.01
N LYS A 297 -17.50 19.29 3.30
CA LYS A 297 -16.38 18.58 3.98
C LYS A 297 -16.26 17.04 3.76
N LYS A 298 -15.02 16.59 3.44
CA LYS A 298 -14.45 15.22 3.60
C LYS A 298 -14.36 14.30 2.36
N SER A 299 -13.91 14.77 1.20
CA SER A 299 -13.80 13.90 0.01
C SER A 299 -12.37 13.69 -0.50
N LEU A 300 -11.59 12.84 0.19
CA LEU A 300 -10.38 12.13 -0.30
C LEU A 300 -9.80 11.20 0.80
N ARG A 301 -10.66 10.34 1.38
CA ARG A 301 -10.27 9.47 2.49
C ARG A 301 -9.94 8.04 2.03
N ARG A 302 -8.89 7.45 2.65
CA ARG A 302 -8.16 6.23 2.22
C ARG A 302 -9.04 5.01 2.20
N ASP A 303 -9.69 4.82 3.32
CA ASP A 303 -10.37 3.60 3.65
C ASP A 303 -11.71 3.60 2.92
N LYS A 304 -11.83 2.77 1.89
CA LYS A 304 -13.12 2.55 1.24
C LYS A 304 -13.83 1.45 2.00
N VAL A 305 -14.92 1.80 2.67
CA VAL A 305 -15.65 0.84 3.51
C VAL A 305 -16.85 0.31 2.76
N PHE A 306 -16.91 -1.01 2.62
CA PHE A 306 -18.05 -1.72 2.01
C PHE A 306 -18.75 -2.58 3.05
N TYR A 307 -20.05 -2.36 3.17
CA TYR A 307 -20.89 -3.10 4.10
C TYR A 307 -21.56 -4.28 3.40
N LYS A 308 -21.57 -5.44 4.06
CA LYS A 308 -22.15 -6.70 3.59
C LYS A 308 -22.73 -7.49 4.76
N TYR A 309 -23.50 -8.52 4.44
CA TYR A 309 -23.98 -9.49 5.43
C TYR A 309 -22.84 -10.41 5.90
N PRO A 310 -22.61 -10.60 7.21
CA PRO A 310 -21.51 -11.41 7.74
C PRO A 310 -21.45 -12.86 7.25
N SER A 311 -22.60 -13.54 7.16
CA SER A 311 -22.65 -14.97 6.87
C SER A 311 -22.16 -15.34 5.46
N ALA A 312 -22.33 -14.45 4.48
CA ALA A 312 -22.05 -14.72 3.08
C ALA A 312 -20.55 -14.66 2.70
N TYR A 313 -19.71 -14.12 3.58
CA TYR A 313 -18.30 -13.80 3.23
C TYR A 313 -17.28 -14.29 4.26
N ARG A 314 -17.61 -15.38 4.96
CA ARG A 314 -16.71 -16.01 5.95
C ARG A 314 -15.36 -16.48 5.40
N GLU A 315 -15.16 -16.48 4.09
CA GLU A 315 -13.90 -16.87 3.44
C GLU A 315 -13.07 -15.66 2.99
N VAL A 316 -13.66 -14.46 3.02
CA VAL A 316 -12.95 -13.23 2.65
C VAL A 316 -12.11 -12.79 3.85
N ARG A 317 -10.83 -12.54 3.61
CA ARG A 317 -9.85 -12.13 4.63
C ARG A 317 -9.05 -10.93 4.16
N ARG A 318 -8.26 -10.34 5.06
CA ARG A 318 -7.20 -9.38 4.74
C ARG A 318 -6.33 -9.88 3.57
N GLY A 319 -5.90 -8.99 2.68
CA GLY A 319 -5.16 -9.30 1.47
C GLY A 319 -5.96 -9.91 0.31
N SER A 320 -7.24 -10.27 0.52
CA SER A 320 -8.12 -10.69 -0.58
C SER A 320 -8.38 -9.51 -1.53
N THR A 321 -8.54 -9.78 -2.82
CA THR A 321 -8.87 -8.74 -3.79
C THR A 321 -10.37 -8.44 -3.79
N PHE A 322 -10.72 -7.17 -3.73
CA PHE A 322 -12.07 -6.67 -3.94
C PHE A 322 -12.17 -6.06 -5.33
N VAL A 323 -12.93 -6.67 -6.22
CA VAL A 323 -13.13 -6.20 -7.60
C VAL A 323 -14.43 -5.41 -7.69
N PHE A 324 -14.33 -4.18 -8.18
CA PHE A 324 -15.44 -3.24 -8.25
C PHE A 324 -16.20 -3.41 -9.56
N TYR A 325 -17.38 -4.05 -9.50
CA TYR A 325 -18.35 -4.04 -10.59
C TYR A 325 -19.34 -2.91 -10.39
N VAL A 326 -19.46 -1.99 -11.35
CA VAL A 326 -20.43 -0.90 -11.28
C VAL A 326 -21.70 -1.31 -12.00
N SER A 327 -22.83 -1.16 -11.31
CA SER A 327 -24.15 -1.48 -11.87
C SER A 327 -24.58 -0.50 -12.96
N ASP A 328 -25.83 -0.62 -13.43
CA ASP A 328 -26.42 0.27 -14.44
C ASP A 328 -26.24 1.76 -14.07
N PRO A 329 -25.87 2.63 -15.04
CA PRO A 329 -25.72 2.37 -16.48
C PRO A 329 -24.34 1.87 -16.91
N VAL A 330 -23.36 1.77 -16.00
CA VAL A 330 -21.96 1.45 -16.37
C VAL A 330 -21.78 -0.01 -16.75
N LYS A 331 -22.39 -0.94 -16.00
CA LYS A 331 -22.38 -2.40 -16.25
C LYS A 331 -21.01 -2.99 -16.57
N ALA A 332 -20.00 -2.64 -15.77
CA ALA A 332 -18.62 -3.08 -16.01
C ALA A 332 -17.79 -3.18 -14.73
N ILE A 333 -16.77 -4.04 -14.74
CA ILE A 333 -15.66 -3.96 -13.78
C ILE A 333 -14.80 -2.75 -14.16
N ILE A 334 -14.47 -1.92 -13.17
CA ILE A 334 -13.71 -0.67 -13.39
C ILE A 334 -12.41 -0.58 -12.58
N GLY A 335 -12.16 -1.54 -11.70
CA GLY A 335 -10.95 -1.59 -10.89
C GLY A 335 -10.96 -2.70 -9.85
N GLU A 336 -9.88 -2.78 -9.09
CA GLU A 336 -9.71 -3.67 -7.95
C GLU A 336 -9.06 -2.92 -6.78
N GLY A 337 -9.19 -3.47 -5.57
CA GLY A 337 -8.44 -3.03 -4.41
C GLY A 337 -8.12 -4.20 -3.49
N LYS A 338 -7.27 -3.99 -2.50
CA LYS A 338 -6.93 -5.02 -1.51
C LYS A 338 -7.67 -4.76 -0.21
N ILE A 339 -8.29 -5.80 0.34
CA ILE A 339 -8.94 -5.73 1.65
C ILE A 339 -7.85 -5.61 2.71
N GLU A 340 -7.81 -4.48 3.42
CA GLU A 340 -6.86 -4.22 4.48
C GLU A 340 -7.37 -4.73 5.82
N ARG A 341 -8.67 -4.57 6.09
CA ARG A 341 -9.33 -5.07 7.31
C ARG A 341 -10.70 -5.64 6.99
N VAL A 342 -11.08 -6.63 7.79
CA VAL A 342 -12.41 -7.23 7.83
C VAL A 342 -12.93 -7.06 9.25
N VAL A 343 -14.03 -6.35 9.43
CA VAL A 343 -14.58 -6.05 10.76
C VAL A 343 -16.04 -6.47 10.80
N ILE A 344 -16.44 -7.19 11.85
CA ILE A 344 -17.83 -7.55 12.11
C ILE A 344 -18.26 -6.87 13.41
N ASP A 345 -19.18 -5.92 13.31
CA ASP A 345 -19.74 -5.27 14.50
C ASP A 345 -21.16 -4.75 14.26
N THR A 346 -21.74 -4.03 15.22
CA THR A 346 -23.05 -3.39 15.08
C THR A 346 -23.02 -2.29 14.02
N PRO A 347 -24.15 -2.01 13.34
CA PRO A 347 -24.25 -0.90 12.40
C PRO A 347 -23.78 0.43 12.98
N GLU A 348 -24.12 0.73 14.24
CA GLU A 348 -23.76 1.96 14.93
C GLU A 348 -22.26 2.05 15.16
N ASN A 349 -21.61 0.98 15.64
CA ASN A 349 -20.18 1.00 15.89
C ASN A 349 -19.38 1.15 14.60
N LEU A 350 -19.73 0.39 13.56
CA LEU A 350 -19.07 0.54 12.26
C LEU A 350 -19.38 1.88 11.63
N TYR A 351 -20.62 2.37 11.72
CA TYR A 351 -20.95 3.69 11.23
C TYR A 351 -20.18 4.76 12.00
N ASN A 352 -19.97 4.66 13.32
CA ASN A 352 -19.20 5.66 14.06
C ASN A 352 -17.69 5.57 13.79
N GLU A 353 -17.12 4.36 13.77
CA GLU A 353 -15.69 4.11 13.46
C GLU A 353 -15.35 4.61 12.04
N TYR A 354 -16.28 4.40 11.11
CA TYR A 354 -16.12 4.72 9.69
C TYR A 354 -17.02 5.86 9.23
N GLU A 355 -17.58 6.68 10.12
CA GLU A 355 -18.64 7.67 9.79
C GLU A 355 -18.18 8.63 8.71
N GLN A 356 -16.90 8.93 8.79
CA GLN A 356 -16.23 9.84 7.91
C GLN A 356 -15.54 9.12 6.74
N LYS A 357 -15.61 7.79 6.65
CA LYS A 357 -14.89 6.91 5.70
C LYS A 357 -15.83 6.13 4.77
N GLY A 358 -17.07 5.88 5.19
CA GLY A 358 -18.12 5.26 4.37
C GLY A 358 -18.91 6.25 3.52
N VAL A 359 -19.58 5.75 2.48
CA VAL A 359 -20.51 6.54 1.62
C VAL A 359 -21.98 6.29 1.96
N LEU A 360 -22.26 5.33 2.83
CA LEU A 360 -23.62 4.97 3.22
C LEU A 360 -24.02 5.72 4.49
N SER A 361 -25.27 6.16 4.54
CA SER A 361 -25.91 6.61 5.77
C SER A 361 -26.07 5.46 6.76
N LEU A 362 -26.19 5.76 8.06
CA LEU A 362 -26.47 4.75 9.09
C LEU A 362 -27.72 3.91 8.74
N LYS A 363 -28.76 4.54 8.18
CA LYS A 363 -29.97 3.84 7.74
C LYS A 363 -29.66 2.79 6.66
N GLU A 364 -28.79 3.11 5.71
CA GLU A 364 -28.36 2.16 4.69
C GLU A 364 -27.46 1.08 5.26
N VAL A 365 -26.53 1.40 6.17
CA VAL A 365 -25.68 0.39 6.84
C VAL A 365 -26.54 -0.63 7.58
N LYS A 366 -27.60 -0.20 8.29
CA LYS A 366 -28.54 -1.07 9.00
C LYS A 366 -29.23 -2.10 8.09
N THR A 367 -29.37 -1.82 6.79
CA THR A 367 -29.97 -2.78 5.85
C THR A 367 -29.11 -4.04 5.65
N TYR A 368 -27.82 -3.98 5.96
CA TYR A 368 -26.88 -5.11 5.88
C TYR A 368 -26.74 -5.89 7.20
N ALA A 369 -27.50 -5.52 8.23
CA ALA A 369 -27.46 -6.21 9.52
C ALA A 369 -28.08 -7.61 9.39
N ASP A 370 -27.42 -8.61 9.97
CA ASP A 370 -27.98 -9.95 10.13
C ASP A 370 -29.00 -10.00 11.31
N THR A 371 -29.51 -11.19 11.59
CA THR A 371 -30.47 -11.44 12.68
C THR A 371 -29.91 -11.13 14.06
N ASN A 372 -28.59 -11.04 14.22
CA ASN A 372 -27.91 -10.70 15.48
C ASN A 372 -27.50 -9.21 15.52
N ASN A 373 -28.04 -8.40 14.61
CA ASN A 373 -27.67 -6.99 14.44
C ASN A 373 -26.17 -6.79 14.18
N LYS A 374 -25.55 -7.70 13.42
CA LYS A 374 -24.13 -7.60 13.01
C LYS A 374 -24.02 -7.33 11.52
N VAL A 375 -23.07 -6.47 11.16
CA VAL A 375 -22.73 -6.08 9.80
C VAL A 375 -21.25 -6.41 9.57
N LEU A 376 -20.92 -6.79 8.35
CA LEU A 376 -19.54 -6.97 7.90
C LEU A 376 -19.08 -5.73 7.16
N ALA A 377 -17.98 -5.13 7.60
CA ALA A 377 -17.29 -4.05 6.90
C ALA A 377 -15.97 -4.57 6.30
N PHE A 378 -15.83 -4.40 4.98
CA PHE A 378 -14.54 -4.51 4.30
C PHE A 378 -13.92 -3.13 4.21
N VAL A 379 -12.76 -2.95 4.84
CA VAL A 379 -11.92 -1.78 4.65
C VAL A 379 -10.98 -2.09 3.50
N ILE A 380 -11.18 -1.43 2.37
CA ILE A 380 -10.30 -1.57 1.21
C ILE A 380 -9.20 -0.51 1.31
N GLY A 381 -7.97 -0.98 1.27
CA GLY A 381 -6.77 -0.14 1.18
C GLY A 381 -6.55 0.33 -0.25
N LYS A 382 -5.33 0.15 -0.77
CA LYS A 382 -4.94 0.58 -2.11
C LYS A 382 -5.91 0.08 -3.19
N VAL A 383 -6.38 1.00 -4.02
CA VAL A 383 -7.27 0.78 -5.17
C VAL A 383 -6.52 1.06 -6.47
N THR A 384 -6.70 0.20 -7.46
CA THR A 384 -6.19 0.33 -8.82
C THR A 384 -7.35 0.28 -9.81
N ARG A 385 -7.46 1.29 -10.68
CA ARG A 385 -8.44 1.28 -11.77
C ARG A 385 -7.96 0.44 -12.94
N CYS A 386 -8.91 -0.19 -13.62
CA CYS A 386 -8.65 -0.75 -14.94
C CYS A 386 -8.48 0.39 -15.94
N HIS A 387 -7.48 0.32 -16.81
CA HIS A 387 -7.36 1.25 -17.94
C HIS A 387 -8.49 1.04 -18.95
N LYS A 388 -8.93 -0.22 -19.09
CA LYS A 388 -10.09 -0.60 -19.89
C LYS A 388 -11.17 -1.17 -18.97
N LYS A 389 -12.37 -0.57 -18.97
CA LYS A 389 -13.54 -1.15 -18.29
C LYS A 389 -13.87 -2.50 -18.91
N ILE A 390 -14.26 -3.49 -18.10
CA ILE A 390 -14.59 -4.84 -18.57
C ILE A 390 -16.12 -5.00 -18.52
N PRO A 391 -16.80 -4.99 -19.68
CA PRO A 391 -18.27 -5.07 -19.76
C PRO A 391 -18.86 -6.38 -19.23
N ILE A 392 -20.12 -6.36 -18.79
CA ILE A 392 -20.81 -7.53 -18.22
C ILE A 392 -20.86 -8.75 -19.14
N ASP A 393 -21.01 -8.56 -20.44
CA ASP A 393 -20.98 -9.62 -21.45
C ASP A 393 -19.62 -10.34 -21.45
N VAL A 394 -18.52 -9.59 -21.43
CA VAL A 394 -17.16 -10.14 -21.29
C VAL A 394 -16.97 -10.87 -19.97
N ILE A 395 -17.51 -10.33 -18.87
CA ILE A 395 -17.46 -11.01 -17.56
C ILE A 395 -18.14 -12.38 -17.65
N ARG A 396 -19.31 -12.47 -18.27
CA ARG A 396 -20.08 -13.71 -18.37
C ARG A 396 -19.49 -14.72 -19.36
N SER A 397 -18.83 -14.26 -20.42
CA SER A 397 -18.25 -15.15 -21.43
C SER A 397 -16.84 -15.63 -21.08
N GLU A 398 -15.99 -14.77 -20.52
CA GLU A 398 -14.54 -15.04 -20.38
C GLU A 398 -14.06 -15.23 -18.94
N ILE A 399 -14.74 -14.61 -17.98
CA ILE A 399 -14.28 -14.62 -16.58
C ILE A 399 -15.12 -15.61 -15.77
N LYS A 400 -16.40 -15.32 -15.60
CA LYS A 400 -17.29 -16.05 -14.71
C LYS A 400 -18.65 -16.30 -15.37
N PRO A 401 -18.81 -17.45 -16.05
CA PRO A 401 -20.11 -17.91 -16.53
C PRO A 401 -21.12 -17.94 -15.39
N GLY A 402 -22.29 -17.35 -15.60
CA GLY A 402 -23.32 -17.22 -14.56
C GLY A 402 -23.13 -16.05 -13.60
N PHE A 403 -22.27 -15.07 -13.91
CA PHE A 403 -22.17 -13.85 -13.10
C PHE A 403 -23.52 -13.13 -12.97
N ASP A 404 -23.98 -13.00 -11.72
CA ASP A 404 -25.16 -12.23 -11.34
C ASP A 404 -24.73 -10.85 -10.80
N PRO A 405 -25.08 -9.74 -11.49
CA PRO A 405 -24.72 -8.39 -11.07
C PRO A 405 -25.49 -7.90 -9.83
N GLN A 406 -26.46 -8.65 -9.30
CA GLN A 406 -27.20 -8.28 -8.08
C GLN A 406 -26.47 -8.71 -6.81
N GLY A 407 -25.71 -9.81 -6.87
CA GLY A 407 -24.93 -10.36 -5.76
C GLY A 407 -23.43 -10.12 -5.92
N SER A 408 -22.69 -10.28 -4.82
CA SER A 408 -21.24 -10.45 -4.94
C SER A 408 -20.92 -11.93 -5.16
N CYS A 409 -19.82 -12.24 -5.83
CA CYS A 409 -19.40 -13.62 -6.04
C CYS A 409 -17.90 -13.78 -5.80
N PHE A 410 -17.50 -14.94 -5.31
CA PHE A 410 -16.08 -15.30 -5.18
C PHE A 410 -15.43 -15.50 -6.54
N ILE A 411 -14.14 -15.17 -6.62
CA ILE A 411 -13.30 -15.43 -7.78
C ILE A 411 -12.03 -16.20 -7.40
N SER A 412 -11.67 -17.14 -8.25
CA SER A 412 -10.42 -17.89 -8.25
C SER A 412 -9.25 -17.02 -8.71
N GLN A 413 -8.03 -17.53 -8.52
CA GLN A 413 -6.83 -16.84 -9.02
C GLN A 413 -6.83 -16.72 -10.55
N LYS A 414 -7.35 -17.72 -11.28
CA LYS A 414 -7.43 -17.70 -12.75
C LYS A 414 -8.38 -16.60 -13.24
N GLU A 415 -9.55 -16.48 -12.60
CA GLU A 415 -10.52 -15.42 -12.89
C GLU A 415 -9.91 -14.03 -12.63
N LEU A 416 -9.21 -13.85 -11.51
CA LEU A 416 -8.54 -12.60 -11.17
C LEU A 416 -7.41 -12.22 -12.15
N ASP A 417 -6.56 -13.18 -12.52
CA ASP A 417 -5.51 -12.97 -13.53
C ASP A 417 -6.12 -12.56 -14.88
N THR A 418 -7.28 -13.13 -15.25
CA THR A 418 -8.02 -12.77 -16.47
C THR A 418 -8.56 -11.34 -16.40
N ILE A 419 -9.16 -10.93 -15.27
CA ILE A 419 -9.60 -9.55 -15.02
C ILE A 419 -8.46 -8.57 -15.20
N ARG A 420 -7.29 -8.85 -14.61
CA ARG A 420 -6.09 -7.99 -14.72
C ARG A 420 -5.59 -7.84 -16.15
N LYS A 421 -5.55 -8.95 -16.89
CA LYS A 421 -5.16 -8.96 -18.30
C LYS A 421 -6.12 -8.12 -19.15
N LEU A 422 -7.43 -8.35 -19.02
CA LEU A 422 -8.46 -7.65 -19.81
C LEU A 422 -8.59 -6.17 -19.44
N GLY A 423 -8.43 -5.84 -18.15
CA GLY A 423 -8.44 -4.47 -17.64
C GLY A 423 -7.17 -3.68 -17.95
N VAL A 424 -6.18 -4.31 -18.59
CA VAL A 424 -4.84 -3.77 -18.89
C VAL A 424 -4.19 -3.21 -17.61
N MET A 425 -4.23 -3.96 -16.51
CA MET A 425 -3.57 -3.54 -15.28
C MET A 425 -2.07 -3.85 -15.39
N ASN A 426 -1.27 -2.82 -15.67
CA ASN A 426 0.13 -2.85 -16.16
C ASN A 426 1.20 -3.43 -15.18
N HIS A 427 0.90 -4.48 -14.43
CA HIS A 427 1.84 -5.10 -13.49
C HIS A 427 2.38 -6.46 -13.93
N GLU A 428 1.79 -7.11 -14.93
CA GLU A 428 2.18 -8.47 -15.33
C GLU A 428 3.15 -8.46 -16.53
N ARG A 429 4.25 -9.22 -16.41
CA ARG A 429 5.01 -9.78 -17.54
C ARG A 429 4.69 -11.27 -17.62
#